data_AF-A0A661ZZH2-F1
#
_entry.id   AF-A0A661ZZH2-F1
#
_cell.length_a   1.000
_cell.length_b   1.000
_cell.length_c   1.000
_cell.angle_alpha   90.00
_cell.angle_beta   90.00
_cell.angle_gamma   90.00
#
_symmetry.space_group_name_H-M   'P 1'
#
loop_
_entity.id
_entity.type
_entity.pdbx_description
1 polymer ?
#
loop_
_entity_poly.entity_id
_entity_poly.type
_entity_poly.pdbx_seq_one_letter_code
_entity_poly.pdbx_strand_id
1 'polypeptide(L)'
;SIFFTIFQSLMANDNTAELDENEEQNKIEYDTSTAYYNQYPKDFFDFIIIDECHRGGANDEGNWRGILEYFKPAVQLGLTATPKRKFNVDTYKYFKDPVYIYSLKDGINDGFLTPFKVKRIKTTFDDYIYTADDTVVEGIIEEGKLYKESDFNRKIVIPARERYRVHTFMKDANKNDKTIIFCATQEHAALVRDLVNQNKKNKDPNYCVRVTANDGEIGEQFLREFQDNEKTIPTILTTSQKLSTGVDARNIRNIVLMRPVNQIIEFKQIVGRGTRLFEGKEFFTIYDFVDAYQRFSDPEWDGEPMEPAEYTKGEAKKSEAKEKELDYEPEKRPEKIKVKLKDGKEREIQHMTATSFWSADGKPISAQEFLENLFGELPNFFKDEKELREIWSNPITRKTLLKKLDEAGFGKDELKTLQKLINAEKSDLFDVLEYVFNSDFKPITREERATRAKATIFALMNEKQKKFIDFVLDKYIEAGVTELDQEKLPILLERMFQSQEDGVSELGGDILAIRDMFIEFQKHLYDIKVA
;
A
#
# COMPACT_ATOMS: atom_id res chain seq x y z
N SER A 1 -1.33 -40.54 9.71
CA SER A 1 -0.22 -40.02 8.86
C SER A 1 -0.75 -38.82 8.09
N ILE A 2 0.08 -37.81 7.84
CA ILE A 2 -0.33 -36.61 7.08
C ILE A 2 0.48 -36.62 5.78
N PHE A 3 -0.21 -36.45 4.65
CA PHE A 3 0.38 -36.43 3.31
C PHE A 3 0.19 -35.04 2.71
N PHE A 4 1.28 -34.43 2.26
CA PHE A 4 1.28 -33.13 1.58
C PHE A 4 1.74 -33.33 0.15
N THR A 5 0.99 -32.78 -0.81
CA THR A 5 1.33 -32.81 -2.22
C THR A 5 0.73 -31.60 -2.92
N ILE A 6 1.34 -31.21 -4.04
CA ILE A 6 0.75 -30.22 -4.94
C ILE A 6 -0.13 -30.93 -5.96
N PHE A 7 -1.19 -30.26 -6.40
CA PHE A 7 -2.19 -30.82 -7.30
C PHE A 7 -1.59 -31.42 -8.58
N GLN A 8 -0.64 -30.71 -9.19
CA GLN A 8 0.04 -31.14 -10.42
C GLN A 8 0.76 -32.48 -10.24
N SER A 9 1.36 -32.73 -9.07
CA SER A 9 2.04 -34.00 -8.79
C SER A 9 1.09 -35.18 -8.68
N LEU A 10 -0.17 -34.97 -8.26
CA LEU A 10 -1.17 -36.04 -8.26
C LEU A 10 -1.71 -36.33 -9.67
N MET A 11 -1.85 -35.28 -10.48
CA MET A 11 -2.32 -35.39 -11.87
C MET A 11 -1.27 -35.92 -12.85
N ALA A 12 0.01 -35.84 -12.48
CA ALA A 12 1.09 -36.35 -13.31
C ALA A 12 0.99 -37.88 -13.50
N ASN A 13 1.54 -38.33 -14.62
CA ASN A 13 1.78 -39.73 -14.94
C ASN A 13 3.19 -39.87 -15.54
N ASP A 14 3.62 -41.10 -15.82
CA ASP A 14 4.97 -41.38 -16.36
C ASP A 14 5.24 -40.71 -17.73
N ASN A 15 4.21 -40.30 -18.47
CA ASN A 15 4.33 -39.59 -19.75
C ASN A 15 4.33 -38.06 -19.61
N THR A 16 3.84 -37.52 -18.50
CA THR A 16 3.78 -36.06 -18.24
C THR A 16 4.81 -35.61 -17.20
N ALA A 17 5.54 -36.54 -16.58
CA ALA A 17 6.53 -36.25 -15.54
C ALA A 17 7.81 -35.57 -16.07
N GLU A 18 8.08 -35.63 -17.38
CA GLU A 18 9.27 -35.06 -18.03
C GLU A 18 9.02 -33.75 -18.82
N LEU A 19 7.79 -33.22 -18.80
CA LEU A 19 7.48 -31.98 -19.52
C LEU A 19 7.93 -30.76 -18.71
N ASP A 20 8.97 -30.08 -19.20
CA ASP A 20 9.50 -28.83 -18.65
C ASP A 20 8.42 -27.73 -18.67
N GLU A 21 8.39 -26.87 -17.63
CA GLU A 21 7.37 -25.82 -17.39
C GLU A 21 7.28 -24.72 -18.49
N ASN A 22 8.02 -24.83 -19.60
CA ASN A 22 8.22 -23.78 -20.60
C ASN A 22 7.50 -23.97 -21.94
N GLU A 23 6.73 -25.04 -22.16
CA GLU A 23 5.96 -25.18 -23.40
C GLU A 23 4.53 -24.63 -23.26
N GLU A 24 4.15 -23.85 -24.27
CA GLU A 24 2.85 -23.15 -24.36
C GLU A 24 1.67 -24.08 -24.07
N GLN A 25 0.65 -23.49 -23.43
CA GLN A 25 -0.67 -24.05 -23.12
C GLN A 25 -1.46 -24.49 -24.37
N ASN A 26 -0.93 -25.43 -25.15
CA ASN A 26 -1.78 -26.31 -25.93
C ASN A 26 -2.50 -27.21 -24.94
N LYS A 27 -3.82 -27.38 -25.11
CA LYS A 27 -4.66 -28.27 -24.31
C LYS A 27 -4.05 -29.67 -24.27
N ILE A 28 -3.24 -29.96 -23.25
CA ILE A 28 -2.85 -31.32 -22.93
C ILE A 28 -4.11 -31.93 -22.31
N GLU A 29 -4.80 -32.78 -23.05
CA GLU A 29 -5.79 -33.69 -22.48
C GLU A 29 -5.05 -34.60 -21.51
N TYR A 30 -5.19 -34.32 -20.21
CA TYR A 30 -4.63 -35.19 -19.18
C TYR A 30 -5.41 -36.51 -19.23
N ASP A 31 -4.76 -37.58 -19.70
CA ASP A 31 -5.28 -38.93 -19.53
C ASP A 31 -5.26 -39.29 -18.04
N THR A 32 -6.40 -39.11 -17.38
CA THR A 32 -6.58 -39.37 -15.95
C THR A 32 -6.50 -40.85 -15.60
N SER A 33 -6.48 -41.77 -16.57
CA SER A 33 -6.44 -43.21 -16.30
C SER A 33 -5.07 -43.69 -15.79
N THR A 34 -4.01 -42.94 -16.09
CA THR A 34 -2.62 -43.27 -15.69
C THR A 34 -2.05 -42.32 -14.63
N ALA A 35 -2.86 -41.38 -14.14
CA ALA A 35 -2.45 -40.41 -13.12
C ALA A 35 -2.01 -41.11 -11.82
N TYR A 36 -0.99 -40.57 -11.15
CA TYR A 36 -0.41 -41.17 -9.94
C TYR A 36 -1.41 -41.35 -8.81
N TYR A 37 -2.46 -40.53 -8.72
CA TYR A 37 -3.49 -40.71 -7.70
C TYR A 37 -4.24 -42.05 -7.82
N ASN A 38 -4.28 -42.69 -9.00
CA ASN A 38 -4.88 -44.01 -9.20
C ASN A 38 -4.09 -45.14 -8.52
N GLN A 39 -2.86 -44.89 -8.08
CA GLN A 39 -2.08 -45.85 -7.29
C GLN A 39 -2.65 -46.04 -5.87
N TYR A 40 -3.49 -45.12 -5.42
CA TYR A 40 -4.17 -45.19 -4.14
C TYR A 40 -5.61 -45.68 -4.33
N PRO A 41 -6.12 -46.56 -3.46
CA PRO A 41 -7.52 -46.94 -3.50
C PRO A 41 -8.43 -45.74 -3.15
N LYS A 42 -9.69 -45.78 -3.58
CA LYS A 42 -10.64 -44.66 -3.43
C LYS A 42 -10.92 -44.27 -1.96
N ASP A 43 -10.76 -45.21 -1.04
CA ASP A 43 -10.94 -45.08 0.40
C ASP A 43 -9.61 -44.94 1.16
N PHE A 44 -8.51 -44.67 0.45
CA PHE A 44 -7.19 -44.52 1.07
C PHE A 44 -7.12 -43.35 2.05
N PHE A 45 -7.82 -42.25 1.75
CA PHE A 45 -7.82 -41.04 2.57
C PHE A 45 -9.13 -40.94 3.37
N ASP A 46 -9.00 -40.69 4.68
CA ASP A 46 -10.16 -40.37 5.53
C ASP A 46 -10.56 -38.88 5.44
N PHE A 47 -9.57 -38.01 5.19
CA PHE A 47 -9.73 -36.55 5.22
C PHE A 47 -8.80 -35.87 4.21
N ILE A 48 -9.34 -34.92 3.44
CA ILE A 48 -8.62 -34.15 2.42
C ILE A 48 -8.84 -32.66 2.67
N ILE A 49 -7.75 -31.90 2.80
CA ILE A 49 -7.77 -30.43 2.88
C ILE A 49 -7.29 -29.87 1.55
N ILE A 50 -8.07 -28.96 0.96
CA ILE A 50 -7.75 -28.29 -0.30
C ILE A 50 -7.54 -26.82 -0.02
N ASP A 51 -6.31 -26.36 -0.14
CA ASP A 51 -5.99 -24.94 -0.09
C ASP A 51 -6.33 -24.25 -1.43
N GLU A 52 -6.71 -22.97 -1.37
CA GLU A 52 -7.06 -22.15 -2.54
C GLU A 52 -8.10 -22.79 -3.47
N CYS A 53 -9.16 -23.38 -2.91
CA CYS A 53 -10.13 -24.21 -3.63
C CYS A 53 -10.93 -23.48 -4.75
N HIS A 54 -10.83 -22.14 -4.82
CA HIS A 54 -11.41 -21.33 -5.91
C HIS A 54 -10.66 -21.46 -7.24
N ARG A 55 -9.41 -21.93 -7.25
CA ARG A 55 -8.61 -22.06 -8.48
C ARG A 55 -9.07 -23.19 -9.41
N GLY A 56 -9.93 -24.08 -8.93
CA GLY A 56 -10.50 -25.16 -9.74
C GLY A 56 -11.50 -24.70 -10.81
N GLY A 57 -12.00 -23.46 -10.76
CA GLY A 57 -13.20 -23.04 -11.53
C GLY A 57 -13.00 -22.18 -12.77
N ALA A 58 -11.80 -22.05 -13.35
CA ALA A 58 -11.61 -21.10 -14.47
C ALA A 58 -10.86 -21.64 -15.69
N ASN A 59 -9.98 -22.64 -15.56
CA ASN A 59 -9.25 -23.24 -16.70
C ASN A 59 -8.84 -24.72 -16.47
N ASP A 60 -8.87 -25.22 -15.22
CA ASP A 60 -8.49 -26.60 -14.83
C ASP A 60 -9.69 -27.46 -14.39
N GLU A 61 -10.91 -27.05 -14.77
CA GLU A 61 -12.19 -27.54 -14.24
C GLU A 61 -12.40 -29.07 -14.33
N GLY A 62 -11.88 -29.70 -15.38
CA GLY A 62 -11.98 -31.16 -15.55
C GLY A 62 -11.09 -31.95 -14.58
N ASN A 63 -9.98 -31.37 -14.15
CA ASN A 63 -8.88 -32.11 -13.52
C ASN A 63 -9.03 -32.19 -11.99
N TRP A 64 -9.36 -31.08 -11.31
CA TRP A 64 -9.49 -31.06 -9.84
C TRP A 64 -10.67 -31.89 -9.36
N ARG A 65 -11.78 -31.81 -10.10
CA ARG A 65 -13.02 -32.47 -9.77
C ARG A 65 -12.90 -33.99 -9.89
N GLY A 66 -12.12 -34.48 -10.85
CA GLY A 66 -11.84 -35.90 -11.03
C GLY A 66 -11.17 -36.53 -9.80
N ILE A 67 -10.16 -35.89 -9.23
CA ILE A 67 -9.48 -36.37 -8.01
C ILE A 67 -10.46 -36.41 -6.83
N LEU A 68 -11.21 -35.33 -6.62
CA LEU A 68 -12.12 -35.24 -5.48
C LEU A 68 -13.30 -36.20 -5.61
N GLU A 69 -13.78 -36.45 -6.84
CA GLU A 69 -14.79 -37.47 -7.11
C GLU A 69 -14.23 -38.90 -6.95
N TYR A 70 -12.95 -39.13 -7.26
CA TYR A 70 -12.28 -40.41 -7.03
C TYR A 70 -12.18 -40.73 -5.53
N PHE A 71 -11.71 -39.78 -4.73
CA PHE A 71 -11.63 -39.89 -3.26
C PHE A 71 -12.89 -39.41 -2.53
N LYS A 72 -14.07 -39.58 -3.16
CA LYS A 72 -15.37 -39.20 -2.59
C LYS A 72 -15.66 -39.76 -1.18
N PRO A 73 -15.18 -40.96 -0.78
CA PRO A 73 -15.40 -41.47 0.58
C PRO A 73 -14.75 -40.60 1.67
N ALA A 74 -13.68 -39.87 1.36
CA ALA A 74 -13.00 -38.98 2.29
C ALA A 74 -13.87 -37.77 2.64
N VAL A 75 -13.72 -37.24 3.86
CA VAL A 75 -14.24 -35.91 4.19
C VAL A 75 -13.35 -34.87 3.50
N GLN A 76 -13.96 -33.88 2.83
CA GLN A 76 -13.25 -32.90 2.01
C GLN A 76 -13.50 -31.48 2.51
N LEU A 77 -12.45 -30.80 2.94
CA LEU A 77 -12.47 -29.42 3.43
C LEU A 77 -11.78 -28.48 2.43
N GLY A 78 -12.52 -27.56 1.84
CA GLY A 78 -11.97 -26.50 1.00
C GLY A 78 -11.68 -25.22 1.79
N LEU A 79 -10.50 -24.63 1.59
CA LEU A 79 -10.10 -23.35 2.13
C LEU A 79 -9.95 -22.34 0.97
N THR A 80 -10.47 -21.13 1.14
CA THR A 80 -10.28 -20.04 0.18
C THR A 80 -10.30 -18.70 0.88
N ALA A 81 -9.46 -17.77 0.42
CA ALA A 81 -9.47 -16.37 0.85
C ALA A 81 -10.56 -15.54 0.16
N THR A 82 -11.26 -16.11 -0.84
CA THR A 82 -12.26 -15.38 -1.64
C THR A 82 -13.66 -15.99 -1.51
N PRO A 83 -14.65 -15.24 -0.98
CA PRO A 83 -16.02 -15.72 -0.82
C PRO A 83 -16.73 -15.98 -2.17
N LYS A 84 -17.96 -16.50 -2.11
CA LYS A 84 -18.79 -16.88 -3.28
C LYS A 84 -19.11 -15.69 -4.18
N ARG A 85 -18.47 -15.65 -5.36
CA ARG A 85 -18.55 -14.63 -6.43
C ARG A 85 -19.03 -15.25 -7.75
N LYS A 86 -19.33 -14.42 -8.76
CA LYS A 86 -19.83 -14.90 -10.07
C LYS A 86 -18.87 -15.84 -10.82
N PHE A 87 -17.57 -15.74 -10.54
CA PHE A 87 -16.52 -16.49 -11.23
C PHE A 87 -16.05 -17.75 -10.50
N ASN A 88 -16.54 -18.03 -9.28
CA ASN A 88 -16.19 -19.24 -8.51
C ASN A 88 -17.44 -20.06 -8.14
N VAL A 89 -18.54 -19.86 -8.87
CA VAL A 89 -19.83 -20.51 -8.63
C VAL A 89 -19.68 -22.03 -8.59
N ASP A 90 -18.83 -22.61 -9.43
CA ASP A 90 -18.64 -24.06 -9.51
C ASP A 90 -17.90 -24.65 -8.31
N THR A 91 -16.96 -23.92 -7.69
CA THR A 91 -16.35 -24.29 -6.41
C THR A 91 -17.43 -24.39 -5.32
N TYR A 92 -18.31 -23.39 -5.25
CA TYR A 92 -19.41 -23.37 -4.26
C TYR A 92 -20.54 -24.35 -4.60
N LYS A 93 -20.69 -24.77 -5.86
CA LYS A 93 -21.59 -25.89 -6.20
C LYS A 93 -21.07 -27.22 -5.63
N TYR A 94 -19.75 -27.42 -5.61
CA TYR A 94 -19.14 -28.65 -5.09
C TYR A 94 -19.09 -28.66 -3.55
N PHE A 95 -18.46 -27.64 -2.95
CA PHE A 95 -18.27 -27.56 -1.50
C PHE A 95 -19.52 -27.09 -0.74
N LYS A 96 -20.53 -26.58 -1.46
CA LYS A 96 -21.74 -25.96 -0.91
C LYS A 96 -21.41 -24.65 -0.18
N ASP A 97 -22.30 -24.23 0.72
CA ASP A 97 -22.14 -23.01 1.49
C ASP A 97 -21.00 -23.14 2.52
N PRO A 98 -20.24 -22.05 2.75
CA PRO A 98 -19.13 -22.08 3.67
C PRO A 98 -19.63 -22.34 5.10
N VAL A 99 -18.96 -23.27 5.79
CA VAL A 99 -19.28 -23.60 7.19
C VAL A 99 -18.81 -22.53 8.18
N TYR A 100 -17.85 -21.70 7.78
CA TYR A 100 -17.31 -20.59 8.55
C TYR A 100 -16.70 -19.54 7.60
N ILE A 101 -16.84 -18.27 7.94
CA ILE A 101 -16.22 -17.14 7.23
C ILE A 101 -15.52 -16.30 8.28
N TYR A 102 -14.23 -16.05 8.07
CA TYR A 102 -13.47 -15.08 8.85
C TYR A 102 -13.07 -13.95 7.90
N SER A 103 -13.70 -12.79 8.08
CA SER A 103 -13.56 -11.68 7.13
C SER A 103 -12.23 -10.95 7.30
N LEU A 104 -11.84 -10.16 6.29
CA LEU A 104 -10.69 -9.26 6.42
C LEU A 104 -10.92 -8.27 7.57
N LYS A 105 -12.19 -7.84 7.75
CA LYS A 105 -12.61 -6.99 8.85
C LYS A 105 -12.38 -7.60 10.22
N ASP A 106 -12.83 -8.83 10.43
CA ASP A 106 -12.64 -9.49 11.71
C ASP A 106 -11.15 -9.67 12.00
N GLY A 107 -10.37 -10.06 11.00
CA GLY A 107 -8.92 -10.18 11.14
C GLY A 107 -8.21 -8.88 11.50
N ILE A 108 -8.63 -7.73 10.94
CA ILE A 108 -8.04 -6.42 11.30
C ILE A 108 -8.49 -5.99 12.70
N ASN A 109 -9.78 -6.11 13.02
CA ASN A 109 -10.33 -5.69 14.31
C ASN A 109 -9.80 -6.51 15.49
N ASP A 110 -9.59 -7.81 15.29
CA ASP A 110 -9.04 -8.71 16.30
C ASP A 110 -7.50 -8.58 16.43
N GLY A 111 -6.86 -7.72 15.62
CA GLY A 111 -5.41 -7.51 15.62
C GLY A 111 -4.60 -8.64 14.96
N PHE A 112 -5.25 -9.54 14.22
CA PHE A 112 -4.59 -10.64 13.49
C PHE A 112 -4.11 -10.23 12.08
N LEU A 113 -4.55 -9.08 11.57
CA LEU A 113 -4.17 -8.52 10.27
C LEU A 113 -3.80 -7.04 10.39
N THR A 114 -2.81 -6.63 9.61
CA THR A 114 -2.34 -5.24 9.52
C THR A 114 -3.32 -4.38 8.70
N PRO A 115 -3.76 -3.23 9.21
CA PRO A 115 -4.58 -2.28 8.46
C PRO A 115 -3.80 -1.52 7.37
N PHE A 116 -4.52 -0.80 6.50
CA PHE A 116 -3.90 -0.11 5.37
C PHE A 116 -4.49 1.27 5.09
N LYS A 117 -3.66 2.12 4.47
CA LYS A 117 -4.10 3.40 3.91
C LYS A 117 -3.86 3.44 2.40
N VAL A 118 -4.65 4.24 1.69
CA VAL A 118 -4.58 4.38 0.23
C VAL A 118 -4.15 5.80 -0.12
N LYS A 119 -3.00 5.92 -0.80
CA LYS A 119 -2.54 7.16 -1.44
C LYS A 119 -2.91 7.14 -2.91
N ARG A 120 -3.95 7.88 -3.26
CA ARG A 120 -4.39 8.07 -4.63
C ARG A 120 -3.55 9.15 -5.29
N ILE A 121 -2.90 8.81 -6.40
CA ILE A 121 -2.03 9.72 -7.13
C ILE A 121 -2.57 9.85 -8.55
N LYS A 122 -3.23 10.98 -8.83
CA LYS A 122 -3.69 11.32 -10.18
C LYS A 122 -2.68 12.21 -10.86
N THR A 123 -2.32 11.87 -12.09
CA THR A 123 -1.42 12.67 -12.91
C THR A 123 -2.19 13.41 -13.99
N THR A 124 -1.64 14.53 -14.44
CA THR A 124 -2.15 15.27 -15.61
C THR A 124 -2.10 14.49 -16.93
N PHE A 125 -1.50 13.29 -16.94
CA PHE A 125 -1.33 12.39 -18.09
C PHE A 125 -1.98 11.00 -17.83
N ASP A 126 -3.05 10.95 -17.05
CA ASP A 126 -3.85 9.72 -16.88
C ASP A 126 -4.75 9.43 -18.11
N ASP A 127 -4.96 10.43 -18.95
CA ASP A 127 -5.51 10.33 -20.30
C ASP A 127 -4.56 11.06 -21.28
N TYR A 128 -4.42 10.57 -22.52
CA TYR A 128 -3.52 11.16 -23.51
C TYR A 128 -4.11 11.15 -24.92
N ILE A 129 -4.03 12.29 -25.60
CA ILE A 129 -4.26 12.40 -27.05
C ILE A 129 -2.94 12.80 -27.69
N TYR A 130 -2.53 12.07 -28.73
CA TYR A 130 -1.34 12.44 -29.47
C TYR A 130 -1.49 13.81 -30.13
N THR A 131 -0.46 14.63 -29.98
CA THR A 131 -0.35 15.94 -30.64
C THR A 131 0.91 15.98 -31.51
N ALA A 132 0.85 16.67 -32.65
CA ALA A 132 1.91 16.67 -33.66
C ALA A 132 3.27 17.24 -33.19
N ASP A 133 3.30 17.85 -32.01
CA ASP A 133 4.52 18.33 -31.36
C ASP A 133 5.24 17.25 -30.54
N ASP A 134 4.62 16.09 -30.31
CA ASP A 134 5.24 14.91 -29.71
C ASP A 134 5.84 13.98 -30.77
N THR A 135 6.89 13.23 -30.42
CA THR A 135 7.60 12.35 -31.35
C THR A 135 7.18 10.89 -31.15
N VAL A 136 6.66 10.26 -32.20
CA VAL A 136 6.50 8.80 -32.25
C VAL A 136 7.88 8.17 -32.50
N VAL A 137 8.36 7.39 -31.55
CA VAL A 137 9.67 6.72 -31.58
C VAL A 137 9.55 5.33 -32.19
N GLU A 138 8.40 4.67 -32.03
CA GLU A 138 8.14 3.30 -32.49
C GLU A 138 6.63 3.12 -32.73
N GLY A 139 6.24 2.29 -33.69
CA GLY A 139 4.86 1.98 -34.04
C GLY A 139 4.15 3.07 -34.84
N ILE A 140 2.86 2.86 -35.11
CA ILE A 140 2.00 3.78 -35.87
C ILE A 140 0.96 4.38 -34.92
N ILE A 141 0.95 5.70 -34.79
CA ILE A 141 -0.01 6.41 -33.93
C ILE A 141 -1.38 6.57 -34.62
N GLU A 142 -2.46 6.43 -33.86
CA GLU A 142 -3.81 6.76 -34.31
C GLU A 142 -4.12 8.22 -33.96
N GLU A 143 -4.13 9.10 -34.97
CA GLU A 143 -4.43 10.53 -34.76
C GLU A 143 -5.84 10.74 -34.18
N GLY A 144 -5.95 11.64 -33.20
CA GLY A 144 -7.22 11.98 -32.55
C GLY A 144 -7.73 10.93 -31.54
N LYS A 145 -7.04 9.80 -31.36
CA LYS A 145 -7.41 8.79 -30.36
C LYS A 145 -7.08 9.24 -28.95
N LEU A 146 -8.07 9.11 -28.07
CA LEU A 146 -7.89 9.22 -26.62
C LEU A 146 -7.41 7.88 -26.06
N TYR A 147 -6.16 7.83 -25.64
CA TYR A 147 -5.58 6.72 -24.90
C TYR A 147 -5.87 6.87 -23.41
N LYS A 148 -6.42 5.83 -22.79
CA LYS A 148 -6.78 5.78 -21.37
C LYS A 148 -5.86 4.83 -20.59
N GLU A 149 -6.05 4.72 -19.28
CA GLU A 149 -5.26 3.82 -18.41
C GLU A 149 -5.15 2.38 -18.93
N SER A 150 -6.21 1.83 -19.54
CA SER A 150 -6.20 0.49 -20.12
C SER A 150 -5.28 0.31 -21.33
N ASP A 151 -4.95 1.41 -22.03
CA ASP A 151 -4.10 1.40 -23.22
C ASP A 151 -2.62 1.60 -22.87
N PHE A 152 -2.30 2.30 -21.77
CA PHE A 152 -0.91 2.52 -21.38
C PHE A 152 -0.19 1.21 -21.07
N ASN A 153 1.06 1.13 -21.52
CA ASN A 153 1.98 0.00 -21.40
C ASN A 153 1.51 -1.32 -22.05
N ARG A 154 0.32 -1.31 -22.68
CA ARG A 154 -0.20 -2.38 -23.54
C ARG A 154 -0.18 -1.99 -25.02
N LYS A 155 -0.71 -0.81 -25.34
CA LYS A 155 -0.80 -0.25 -26.69
C LYS A 155 0.14 0.94 -26.89
N ILE A 156 0.25 1.79 -25.87
CA ILE A 156 1.09 3.00 -25.92
C ILE A 156 2.01 3.09 -24.70
N VAL A 157 3.29 3.42 -24.92
CA VAL A 157 4.30 3.59 -23.87
C VAL A 157 4.79 5.04 -23.88
N ILE A 158 4.68 5.71 -22.72
CA ILE A 158 5.19 7.07 -22.50
C ILE A 158 6.20 7.01 -21.35
N PRO A 159 7.51 6.85 -21.60
CA PRO A 159 8.51 6.66 -20.54
C PRO A 159 8.59 7.81 -19.53
N ALA A 160 8.30 9.05 -19.94
CA ALA A 160 8.27 10.22 -19.06
C ALA A 160 7.21 10.08 -17.95
N ARG A 161 6.04 9.54 -18.30
CA ARG A 161 4.94 9.26 -17.37
C ARG A 161 5.37 8.25 -16.30
N GLU A 162 6.00 7.15 -16.71
CA GLU A 162 6.46 6.13 -15.76
C GLU A 162 7.61 6.64 -14.89
N ARG A 163 8.53 7.45 -15.47
CA ARG A 163 9.59 8.11 -14.70
C ARG A 163 9.01 9.01 -13.61
N TYR A 164 7.96 9.76 -13.92
CA TYR A 164 7.29 10.63 -12.97
C TYR A 164 6.57 9.84 -11.86
N ARG A 165 5.83 8.77 -12.22
CA ARG A 165 5.16 7.89 -11.24
C ARG A 165 6.16 7.24 -10.28
N VAL A 166 7.26 6.68 -10.80
CA VAL A 166 8.34 6.10 -10.00
C VAL A 166 8.98 7.16 -9.08
N HIS A 167 9.31 8.34 -9.61
CA HIS A 167 9.90 9.41 -8.81
C HIS A 167 8.98 9.86 -7.67
N THR A 168 7.68 10.02 -7.96
CA THR A 168 6.67 10.44 -6.98
C THR A 168 6.55 9.42 -5.84
N PHE A 169 6.45 8.13 -6.17
CA PHE A 169 6.45 7.05 -5.18
C PHE A 169 7.73 7.03 -4.35
N MET A 170 8.92 7.04 -4.98
CA MET A 170 10.20 6.91 -4.26
C MET A 170 10.55 8.12 -3.40
N LYS A 171 10.00 9.30 -3.71
CA LYS A 171 10.18 10.51 -2.89
C LYS A 171 9.42 10.42 -1.56
N ASP A 172 8.28 9.75 -1.58
CA ASP A 172 7.37 9.63 -0.44
C ASP A 172 7.64 8.37 0.40
N ALA A 173 7.89 7.22 -0.26
CA ALA A 173 8.11 5.95 0.41
C ALA A 173 9.46 5.90 1.14
N ASN A 174 9.49 5.23 2.29
CA ASN A 174 10.75 4.92 2.97
C ASN A 174 11.57 3.94 2.12
N LYS A 175 12.82 4.31 1.82
CA LYS A 175 13.72 3.55 0.95
C LYS A 175 14.03 2.12 1.43
N ASN A 176 13.78 1.79 2.69
CA ASN A 176 14.05 0.46 3.26
C ASN A 176 12.80 -0.43 3.35
N ASP A 177 11.63 0.09 3.00
CA ASP A 177 10.36 -0.60 3.14
C ASP A 177 10.15 -1.58 1.99
N LYS A 178 9.91 -2.87 2.30
CA LYS A 178 9.67 -3.86 1.23
C LYS A 178 8.43 -3.49 0.43
N THR A 179 8.59 -3.45 -0.89
CA THR A 179 7.58 -2.93 -1.81
C THR A 179 7.33 -3.90 -2.97
N ILE A 180 6.06 -4.11 -3.33
CA ILE A 180 5.68 -4.80 -4.57
C ILE A 180 5.01 -3.82 -5.52
N ILE A 181 5.50 -3.74 -6.76
CA ILE A 181 4.95 -2.89 -7.82
C ILE A 181 4.28 -3.76 -8.89
N PHE A 182 2.97 -3.60 -9.04
CA PHE A 182 2.14 -4.31 -10.02
C PHE A 182 2.05 -3.51 -11.32
N CYS A 183 2.67 -4.05 -12.36
CA CYS A 183 2.81 -3.43 -13.68
C CYS A 183 1.90 -4.10 -14.72
N ALA A 184 1.61 -3.38 -15.80
CA ALA A 184 0.70 -3.81 -16.87
C ALA A 184 1.16 -5.07 -17.63
N THR A 185 2.46 -5.17 -17.92
CA THR A 185 3.07 -6.26 -18.69
C THR A 185 4.47 -6.58 -18.14
N GLN A 186 5.11 -7.66 -18.63
CA GLN A 186 6.48 -8.01 -18.24
C GLN A 186 7.51 -6.95 -18.69
N GLU A 187 7.28 -6.33 -19.85
CA GLU A 187 8.12 -5.23 -20.33
C GLU A 187 7.94 -3.97 -19.48
N HIS A 188 6.69 -3.68 -19.06
CA HIS A 188 6.43 -2.58 -18.14
C HIS A 188 7.13 -2.80 -16.79
N ALA A 189 7.09 -4.03 -16.25
CA ALA A 189 7.82 -4.37 -15.03
C ALA A 189 9.34 -4.16 -15.17
N ALA A 190 9.92 -4.50 -16.33
CA ALA A 190 11.33 -4.24 -16.61
C ALA A 190 11.65 -2.75 -16.67
N LEU A 191 10.83 -1.96 -17.37
CA LEU A 191 10.98 -0.50 -17.44
C LEU A 191 10.93 0.13 -16.06
N VAL A 192 9.94 -0.24 -15.23
CA VAL A 192 9.80 0.28 -13.88
C VAL A 192 10.96 -0.12 -12.99
N ARG A 193 11.44 -1.38 -13.08
CA ARG A 193 12.65 -1.84 -12.37
C ARG A 193 13.84 -0.94 -12.69
N ASP A 194 14.05 -0.66 -13.97
CA ASP A 194 15.18 0.16 -14.42
C ASP A 194 15.06 1.60 -13.94
N LEU A 195 13.86 2.17 -14.00
CA LEU A 195 13.59 3.51 -13.48
C LEU A 195 13.81 3.58 -11.96
N VAL A 196 13.39 2.57 -11.19
CA VAL A 196 13.64 2.51 -9.74
C VAL A 196 15.15 2.42 -9.47
N ASN A 197 15.86 1.56 -10.18
CA ASN A 197 17.32 1.41 -10.02
C ASN A 197 18.13 2.63 -10.50
N GLN A 198 17.58 3.46 -11.38
CA GLN A 198 18.18 4.76 -11.75
C GLN A 198 17.97 5.84 -10.67
N ASN A 199 16.89 5.74 -9.89
CA ASN A 199 16.52 6.75 -8.89
C ASN A 199 16.89 6.35 -7.44
N LYS A 200 17.30 5.09 -7.20
CA LYS A 200 17.64 4.62 -5.85
C LYS A 200 18.86 5.35 -5.29
N LYS A 201 18.81 5.61 -3.98
CA LYS A 201 19.98 6.05 -3.20
C LYS A 201 20.82 4.87 -2.69
N ASN A 202 20.24 3.67 -2.68
CA ASN A 202 20.93 2.45 -2.27
C ASN A 202 21.90 2.00 -3.37
N LYS A 203 23.14 1.65 -3.00
CA LYS A 203 24.18 1.23 -3.94
C LYS A 203 24.05 -0.23 -4.39
N ASP A 204 23.25 -1.04 -3.70
CA ASP A 204 23.08 -2.46 -4.01
C ASP A 204 22.44 -2.63 -5.40
N PRO A 205 23.05 -3.40 -6.32
CA PRO A 205 22.53 -3.59 -7.68
C PRO A 205 21.14 -4.23 -7.71
N ASN A 206 20.83 -5.11 -6.74
CA ASN A 206 19.60 -5.88 -6.63
C ASN A 206 18.55 -5.20 -5.73
N TYR A 207 18.72 -3.92 -5.40
CA TYR A 207 17.73 -3.15 -4.65
C TYR A 207 16.31 -3.28 -5.22
N CYS A 208 16.17 -3.16 -6.54
CA CYS A 208 14.92 -3.44 -7.25
C CYS A 208 15.13 -4.55 -8.27
N VAL A 209 14.34 -5.61 -8.17
CA VAL A 209 14.36 -6.76 -9.09
C VAL A 209 13.03 -6.93 -9.81
N ARG A 210 13.05 -7.70 -10.91
CA ARG A 210 11.83 -8.11 -11.62
C ARG A 210 11.60 -9.60 -11.36
N VAL A 211 10.35 -9.95 -11.08
CA VAL A 211 9.91 -11.36 -11.01
C VAL A 211 8.63 -11.52 -11.83
N THR A 212 8.77 -12.19 -12.97
CA THR A 212 7.73 -12.50 -13.95
C THR A 212 7.85 -13.96 -14.43
N ALA A 213 6.88 -14.44 -15.21
CA ALA A 213 6.85 -15.84 -15.68
C ALA A 213 8.14 -16.23 -16.40
N ASN A 214 8.68 -15.33 -17.21
CA ASN A 214 9.80 -15.62 -18.09
C ASN A 214 11.18 -15.39 -17.43
N ASP A 215 11.22 -15.11 -16.13
CA ASP A 215 12.49 -14.85 -15.41
C ASP A 215 13.17 -16.14 -14.89
N GLY A 216 12.57 -17.32 -15.09
CA GLY A 216 13.19 -18.61 -14.77
C GLY A 216 13.73 -18.72 -13.33
N GLU A 217 14.83 -19.46 -13.17
CA GLU A 217 15.47 -19.72 -11.87
C GLU A 217 15.92 -18.45 -11.13
N ILE A 218 16.40 -17.44 -11.87
CA ILE A 218 16.87 -16.19 -11.24
C ILE A 218 15.70 -15.40 -10.66
N GLY A 219 14.53 -15.43 -11.32
CA GLY A 219 13.30 -14.86 -10.78
C GLY A 219 12.87 -15.56 -9.49
N GLU A 220 12.96 -16.89 -9.43
CA GLU A 220 12.65 -17.67 -8.23
C GLU A 220 13.65 -17.43 -7.09
N GLN A 221 14.94 -17.26 -7.41
CA GLN A 221 15.94 -16.87 -6.43
C GLN A 221 15.60 -15.51 -5.81
N PHE A 222 15.35 -14.49 -6.64
CA PHE A 222 14.98 -13.16 -6.15
C PHE A 222 13.69 -13.17 -5.34
N LEU A 223 12.72 -14.00 -5.73
CA LEU A 223 11.49 -14.16 -4.97
C LEU A 223 11.77 -14.73 -3.58
N ARG A 224 12.55 -15.83 -3.49
CA ARG A 224 12.96 -16.43 -2.21
C ARG A 224 13.71 -15.43 -1.33
N GLU A 225 14.63 -14.66 -1.90
CA GLU A 225 15.38 -13.63 -1.17
C GLU A 225 14.47 -12.48 -0.69
N PHE A 226 13.47 -12.10 -1.49
CA PHE A 226 12.49 -11.10 -1.10
C PHE A 226 11.53 -11.59 0.00
N GLN A 227 11.23 -12.89 0.03
CA GLN A 227 10.39 -13.51 1.08
C GLN A 227 11.12 -13.63 2.42
N ASP A 228 12.44 -13.77 2.39
CA ASP A 228 13.27 -13.80 3.58
C ASP A 228 13.19 -12.46 4.35
N ASN A 229 12.58 -12.51 5.55
CA ASN A 229 12.35 -11.32 6.36
C ASN A 229 13.64 -10.76 6.99
N GLU A 230 14.70 -11.58 7.09
CA GLU A 230 16.02 -11.15 7.56
C GLU A 230 16.78 -10.37 6.48
N LYS A 231 16.38 -10.51 5.21
CA LYS A 231 16.97 -9.81 4.09
C LYS A 231 16.24 -8.50 3.79
N THR A 232 17.02 -7.44 3.62
CA THR A 232 16.53 -6.13 3.16
C THR A 232 16.62 -5.96 1.65
N ILE A 233 17.37 -6.84 0.97
CA ILE A 233 17.56 -6.86 -0.48
C ILE A 233 17.09 -8.22 -1.02
N PRO A 234 16.28 -8.26 -2.09
CA PRO A 234 15.68 -7.11 -2.78
C PRO A 234 14.70 -6.33 -1.87
N THR A 235 14.72 -4.99 -1.96
CA THR A 235 13.76 -4.14 -1.23
C THR A 235 12.50 -3.93 -2.06
N ILE A 236 12.65 -3.81 -3.38
CA ILE A 236 11.53 -3.56 -4.30
C ILE A 236 11.46 -4.69 -5.31
N LEU A 237 10.25 -5.19 -5.53
CA LEU A 237 9.97 -6.19 -6.54
C LEU A 237 8.94 -5.64 -7.53
N THR A 238 9.28 -5.68 -8.81
CA THR A 238 8.34 -5.39 -9.92
C THR A 238 7.79 -6.68 -10.54
N THR A 239 6.48 -6.74 -10.77
CA THR A 239 5.82 -7.90 -11.39
C THR A 239 4.69 -7.46 -12.31
N SER A 240 4.19 -8.39 -13.12
CA SER A 240 2.97 -8.21 -13.90
C SER A 240 1.81 -9.00 -13.27
N GLN A 241 1.74 -10.30 -13.55
CA GLN A 241 0.72 -11.23 -13.06
C GLN A 241 1.28 -12.37 -12.21
N LYS A 242 2.57 -12.74 -12.33
CA LYS A 242 3.14 -13.93 -11.64
C LYS A 242 2.93 -13.89 -10.13
N LEU A 243 2.97 -12.70 -9.55
CA LEU A 243 2.71 -12.51 -8.13
C LEU A 243 1.27 -12.06 -7.86
N SER A 244 0.27 -12.53 -8.61
CA SER A 244 -1.12 -12.51 -8.13
C SER A 244 -1.30 -13.55 -7.03
N THR A 245 -0.58 -14.67 -7.09
CA THR A 245 -0.61 -15.78 -6.12
C THR A 245 0.74 -16.04 -5.44
N GLY A 246 0.78 -16.59 -4.22
CA GLY A 246 1.94 -17.33 -3.69
C GLY A 246 3.18 -16.58 -3.15
N VAL A 247 3.13 -15.28 -2.84
CA VAL A 247 4.26 -14.60 -2.15
C VAL A 247 4.03 -14.54 -0.65
N ASP A 248 4.86 -15.28 0.07
CA ASP A 248 4.95 -15.27 1.53
C ASP A 248 6.07 -14.32 2.01
N ALA A 249 5.85 -13.01 1.86
CA ALA A 249 6.69 -11.99 2.49
C ALA A 249 5.82 -11.23 3.50
N ARG A 250 6.16 -11.31 4.79
CA ARG A 250 5.35 -10.69 5.87
C ARG A 250 5.62 -9.19 5.99
N ASN A 251 6.88 -8.78 5.79
CA ASN A 251 7.31 -7.40 5.94
C ASN A 251 7.00 -6.49 4.72
N ILE A 252 5.96 -6.78 3.93
CA ILE A 252 5.53 -5.88 2.85
C ILE A 252 4.90 -4.63 3.48
N ARG A 253 5.49 -3.46 3.22
CA ARG A 253 5.03 -2.17 3.75
C ARG A 253 4.35 -1.31 2.69
N ASN A 254 4.66 -1.55 1.41
CA ASN A 254 4.08 -0.80 0.30
C ASN A 254 3.59 -1.72 -0.83
N ILE A 255 2.42 -1.42 -1.36
CA ILE A 255 1.89 -1.99 -2.61
C ILE A 255 1.69 -0.85 -3.59
N VAL A 256 2.24 -0.96 -4.78
CA VAL A 256 2.15 0.08 -5.81
C VAL A 256 1.38 -0.47 -7.01
N LEU A 257 0.26 0.16 -7.35
CA LEU A 257 -0.62 -0.23 -8.45
C LEU A 257 -0.37 0.68 -9.65
N MET A 258 0.32 0.16 -10.66
CA MET A 258 0.59 0.83 -11.94
C MET A 258 -0.17 0.18 -13.11
N ARG A 259 -1.18 -0.64 -12.80
CA ARG A 259 -2.13 -1.17 -13.77
C ARG A 259 -3.52 -1.35 -13.17
N PRO A 260 -4.59 -1.21 -13.97
CA PRO A 260 -5.93 -1.57 -13.53
C PRO A 260 -6.00 -3.03 -13.06
N VAL A 261 -6.69 -3.25 -11.94
CA VAL A 261 -7.03 -4.57 -11.42
C VAL A 261 -8.52 -4.79 -11.66
N ASN A 262 -8.83 -5.61 -12.66
CA ASN A 262 -10.21 -5.78 -13.14
C ASN A 262 -10.99 -6.82 -12.34
N GLN A 263 -10.28 -7.85 -11.83
CA GLN A 263 -10.90 -8.94 -11.08
C GLN A 263 -10.80 -8.68 -9.58
N ILE A 264 -11.92 -8.73 -8.87
CA ILE A 264 -11.96 -8.49 -7.42
C ILE A 264 -11.14 -9.52 -6.64
N ILE A 265 -11.10 -10.78 -7.12
CA ILE A 265 -10.29 -11.86 -6.55
C ILE A 265 -8.80 -11.49 -6.59
N GLU A 266 -8.33 -11.02 -7.75
CA GLU A 266 -6.95 -10.56 -7.92
C GLU A 266 -6.66 -9.35 -7.03
N PHE A 267 -7.60 -8.40 -6.94
CA PHE A 267 -7.46 -7.24 -6.07
C PHE A 267 -7.33 -7.63 -4.59
N LYS A 268 -8.18 -8.54 -4.10
CA LYS A 268 -8.14 -9.07 -2.73
C LYS A 268 -6.83 -9.80 -2.46
N GLN A 269 -6.34 -10.61 -3.40
CA GLN A 269 -5.05 -11.28 -3.28
C GLN A 269 -3.87 -10.31 -3.26
N ILE A 270 -3.93 -9.22 -4.05
CA ILE A 270 -2.90 -8.18 -4.05
C ILE A 270 -2.84 -7.51 -2.68
N VAL A 271 -3.95 -6.98 -2.20
CA VAL A 271 -4.02 -6.27 -0.92
C VAL A 271 -3.68 -7.18 0.25
N GLY A 272 -4.16 -8.43 0.24
CA GLY A 272 -3.91 -9.43 1.29
C GLY A 272 -2.42 -9.77 1.50
N ARG A 273 -1.54 -9.40 0.56
CA ARG A 273 -0.08 -9.52 0.76
C ARG A 273 0.43 -8.54 1.82
N GLY A 274 -0.17 -7.36 1.88
CA GLY A 274 0.18 -6.32 2.83
C GLY A 274 -0.41 -6.55 4.22
N THR A 275 -1.47 -7.35 4.35
CA THR A 275 -2.22 -7.48 5.63
C THR A 275 -1.56 -8.40 6.64
N ARG A 276 -0.47 -9.09 6.30
CA ARG A 276 0.24 -9.96 7.24
C ARG A 276 0.95 -9.15 8.33
N LEU A 277 0.82 -9.58 9.58
CA LEU A 277 1.53 -8.99 10.71
C LEU A 277 3.05 -9.11 10.57
N PHE A 278 3.75 -8.10 11.05
CA PHE A 278 5.20 -8.07 11.17
C PHE A 278 5.62 -7.11 12.27
N GLU A 279 6.76 -7.34 12.93
CA GLU A 279 7.22 -6.47 14.00
C GLU A 279 7.51 -5.05 13.49
N GLY A 280 7.04 -4.05 14.24
CA GLY A 280 7.14 -2.64 13.86
C GLY A 280 6.34 -2.26 12.62
N LYS A 281 5.36 -3.07 12.21
CA LYS A 281 4.44 -2.81 11.08
C LYS A 281 3.04 -2.54 11.61
N GLU A 282 2.74 -1.26 11.84
CA GLU A 282 1.42 -0.84 12.32
C GLU A 282 0.41 -0.74 11.16
N PHE A 283 0.85 -0.29 9.99
CA PHE A 283 0.05 -0.25 8.77
C PHE A 283 0.92 -0.49 7.53
N PHE A 284 0.28 -0.70 6.39
CA PHE A 284 0.94 -0.64 5.08
C PHE A 284 0.26 0.37 4.15
N THR A 285 0.98 0.83 3.13
CA THR A 285 0.49 1.86 2.20
C THR A 285 0.23 1.27 0.82
N ILE A 286 -0.95 1.56 0.26
CA ILE A 286 -1.28 1.28 -1.14
C ILE A 286 -1.12 2.57 -1.93
N TYR A 287 -0.15 2.63 -2.83
CA TYR A 287 0.02 3.69 -3.81
C TYR A 287 -0.79 3.34 -5.06
N ASP A 288 -1.86 4.09 -5.29
CA ASP A 288 -2.80 3.82 -6.38
C ASP A 288 -2.70 4.90 -7.47
N PHE A 289 -2.10 4.53 -8.60
CA PHE A 289 -1.97 5.38 -9.79
C PHE A 289 -3.08 5.15 -10.82
N VAL A 290 -4.01 4.22 -10.56
CA VAL A 290 -4.91 3.68 -11.60
C VAL A 290 -6.37 3.61 -11.13
N ASP A 291 -6.69 4.32 -10.05
CA ASP A 291 -7.99 4.35 -9.38
C ASP A 291 -8.52 2.94 -9.02
N ALA A 292 -7.64 1.98 -8.73
CA ALA A 292 -8.01 0.63 -8.30
C ALA A 292 -8.75 0.61 -6.96
N TYR A 293 -8.61 1.64 -6.12
CA TYR A 293 -9.33 1.78 -4.85
C TYR A 293 -10.85 1.68 -5.01
N GLN A 294 -11.41 1.98 -6.19
CA GLN A 294 -12.85 1.85 -6.44
C GLN A 294 -13.35 0.42 -6.19
N ARG A 295 -12.46 -0.57 -6.25
CA ARG A 295 -12.75 -1.98 -5.94
C ARG A 295 -13.05 -2.24 -4.46
N PHE A 296 -12.65 -1.36 -3.54
CA PHE A 296 -13.04 -1.47 -2.15
C PHE A 296 -14.56 -1.32 -1.97
N SER A 297 -15.20 -0.49 -2.79
CA SER A 297 -16.66 -0.31 -2.77
C SER A 297 -17.43 -1.44 -3.47
N ASP A 298 -16.74 -2.42 -4.04
CA ASP A 298 -17.36 -3.59 -4.62
C ASP A 298 -17.97 -4.45 -3.49
N PRO A 299 -19.28 -4.79 -3.52
CA PRO A 299 -19.86 -5.72 -2.55
C PRO A 299 -19.10 -7.05 -2.50
N GLU A 300 -18.39 -7.40 -3.59
CA GLU A 300 -17.58 -8.60 -3.67
C GLU A 300 -16.24 -8.53 -2.91
N TRP A 301 -15.83 -7.37 -2.38
CA TRP A 301 -14.58 -7.18 -1.63
C TRP A 301 -14.56 -7.94 -0.30
N ASP A 302 -15.43 -7.54 0.63
CA ASP A 302 -15.61 -8.16 1.95
C ASP A 302 -17.08 -8.18 2.37
N GLY A 303 -18.01 -7.95 1.42
CA GLY A 303 -19.44 -8.05 1.66
C GLY A 303 -19.92 -9.50 1.74
N GLU A 304 -21.12 -9.66 2.31
CA GLU A 304 -21.80 -10.94 2.51
C GLU A 304 -21.78 -11.82 1.26
N PRO A 305 -21.73 -13.16 1.42
CA PRO A 305 -21.86 -14.08 0.30
C PRO A 305 -23.14 -13.81 -0.49
N MET A 306 -23.09 -13.95 -1.81
CA MET A 306 -24.32 -13.89 -2.61
C MET A 306 -25.27 -15.02 -2.22
N GLU A 307 -26.54 -14.70 -2.01
CA GLU A 307 -27.59 -15.69 -1.86
C GLU A 307 -27.64 -16.63 -3.08
N PRO A 308 -27.96 -17.93 -2.89
CA PRO A 308 -28.13 -18.85 -3.99
C PRO A 308 -29.25 -18.37 -4.92
N ALA A 309 -28.91 -18.03 -6.16
CA ALA A 309 -29.91 -17.72 -7.17
C ALA A 309 -30.81 -18.95 -7.41
N GLU A 310 -32.13 -18.78 -7.28
CA GLU A 310 -33.10 -19.75 -7.77
C GLU A 310 -32.98 -19.85 -9.29
N TYR A 311 -32.44 -20.97 -9.76
CA TYR A 311 -32.31 -21.24 -11.19
C TYR A 311 -33.69 -21.57 -11.76
N THR A 312 -34.39 -20.57 -12.31
CA THR A 312 -35.48 -20.85 -13.26
C THR A 312 -34.86 -21.42 -14.53
N LYS A 313 -35.18 -22.67 -14.86
CA LYS A 313 -34.84 -23.30 -16.15
C LYS A 313 -35.45 -22.50 -17.29
N GLY A 314 -34.70 -21.56 -17.84
CA GLY A 314 -34.96 -20.92 -19.13
C GLY A 314 -34.29 -21.72 -20.24
N GLU A 315 -35.06 -22.08 -21.26
CA GLU A 315 -34.66 -22.94 -22.38
C GLU A 315 -33.37 -22.45 -23.08
N ALA A 316 -32.40 -23.35 -23.20
CA ALA A 316 -31.22 -23.14 -24.01
C ALA A 316 -31.60 -23.06 -25.49
N LYS A 317 -31.53 -21.88 -26.09
CA LYS A 317 -31.50 -21.74 -27.55
C LYS A 317 -30.18 -22.31 -28.05
N LYS A 318 -30.23 -23.50 -28.66
CA LYS A 318 -29.14 -24.04 -29.49
C LYS A 318 -28.91 -23.09 -30.66
N SER A 319 -27.79 -22.36 -30.67
CA SER A 319 -27.24 -21.80 -31.90
C SER A 319 -26.31 -22.85 -32.52
N GLU A 320 -26.69 -23.39 -33.67
CA GLU A 320 -25.81 -24.21 -34.51
C GLU A 320 -24.65 -23.34 -35.01
N ALA A 321 -23.46 -23.52 -34.44
CA ALA A 321 -22.23 -23.00 -35.00
C ALA A 321 -21.73 -23.99 -36.05
N LYS A 322 -21.79 -23.60 -37.33
CA LYS A 322 -21.06 -24.30 -38.40
C LYS A 322 -19.56 -24.11 -38.15
N GLU A 323 -18.85 -25.21 -37.95
CA GLU A 323 -17.38 -25.24 -38.03
C GLU A 323 -16.95 -24.75 -39.41
N LYS A 324 -16.26 -23.62 -39.45
CA LYS A 324 -15.30 -23.30 -40.50
C LYS A 324 -13.93 -23.55 -39.90
N GLU A 325 -13.20 -24.50 -40.47
CA GLU A 325 -11.75 -24.59 -40.28
C GLU A 325 -11.15 -23.25 -40.67
N LEU A 326 -10.63 -22.53 -39.67
CA LEU A 326 -9.80 -21.36 -39.84
C LEU A 326 -8.36 -21.84 -39.69
N ASP A 327 -7.62 -21.83 -40.80
CA ASP A 327 -6.17 -21.90 -40.80
C ASP A 327 -5.63 -20.85 -39.81
N TYR A 328 -5.02 -21.33 -38.72
CA TYR A 328 -4.39 -20.47 -37.72
C TYR A 328 -2.98 -20.12 -38.23
N GLU A 329 -2.86 -19.01 -38.97
CA GLU A 329 -1.59 -18.29 -39.00
C GLU A 329 -1.43 -17.55 -37.66
N PRO A 330 -0.25 -17.61 -37.00
CA PRO A 330 -0.04 -16.87 -35.75
C PRO A 330 -0.17 -15.36 -36.03
N GLU A 331 -1.25 -14.75 -35.55
CA GLU A 331 -1.43 -13.29 -35.65
C GLU A 331 -0.24 -12.58 -35.01
N LYS A 332 0.46 -11.75 -35.79
CA LYS A 332 1.51 -10.86 -35.31
C LYS A 332 0.94 -10.01 -34.16
N ARG A 333 1.54 -10.10 -32.98
CA ARG A 333 1.23 -9.20 -31.85
C ARG A 333 1.31 -7.75 -32.38
N PRO A 334 0.27 -6.92 -32.20
CA PRO A 334 0.27 -5.55 -32.71
C PRO A 334 1.48 -4.79 -32.15
N GLU A 335 2.21 -4.08 -33.02
CA GLU A 335 3.37 -3.29 -32.63
C GLU A 335 2.97 -2.21 -31.62
N LYS A 336 3.68 -2.14 -30.48
CA LYS A 336 3.40 -1.16 -29.43
C LYS A 336 3.89 0.23 -29.89
N ILE A 337 3.08 1.25 -29.62
CA ILE A 337 3.41 2.62 -29.96
C ILE A 337 4.25 3.20 -28.83
N LYS A 338 5.41 3.79 -29.15
CA LYS A 338 6.24 4.48 -28.16
C LYS A 338 6.29 5.96 -28.49
N VAL A 339 5.91 6.79 -27.53
CA VAL A 339 5.87 8.24 -27.70
C VAL A 339 6.85 8.90 -26.75
N LYS A 340 7.65 9.82 -27.30
CA LYS A 340 8.47 10.77 -26.54
C LYS A 340 7.75 12.11 -26.53
N LEU A 341 7.47 12.63 -25.33
CA LEU A 341 6.88 13.95 -25.16
C LEU A 341 7.87 15.03 -25.59
N LYS A 342 7.36 16.17 -26.06
CA LYS A 342 8.17 17.35 -26.34
C LYS A 342 8.93 17.85 -25.09
N ASP A 343 10.14 18.37 -25.30
CA ASP A 343 10.91 19.07 -24.26
C ASP A 343 10.09 20.23 -23.67
N GLY A 344 9.75 20.13 -22.38
CA GLY A 344 8.85 21.06 -21.68
C GLY A 344 7.60 20.39 -21.14
N LYS A 345 6.88 19.59 -21.95
CA LYS A 345 5.68 18.84 -21.51
C LYS A 345 5.99 17.84 -20.39
N GLU A 346 7.18 17.23 -20.42
CA GLU A 346 7.64 16.36 -19.33
C GLU A 346 7.73 17.10 -17.98
N ARG A 347 8.05 18.41 -17.99
CA ARG A 347 8.16 19.25 -16.79
C ARG A 347 6.82 19.77 -16.29
N GLU A 348 5.80 19.72 -17.15
CA GLU A 348 4.42 20.10 -16.83
C GLU A 348 3.63 18.95 -16.17
N ILE A 349 4.18 17.72 -16.15
CA ILE A 349 3.54 16.61 -15.43
C ILE A 349 3.42 17.00 -13.96
N GLN A 350 2.20 17.27 -13.54
CA GLN A 350 1.80 17.50 -12.16
C GLN A 350 0.94 16.34 -11.67
N HIS A 351 0.88 16.17 -10.34
CA HIS A 351 -0.01 15.23 -9.70
C HIS A 351 -0.75 15.86 -8.53
N MET A 352 -1.92 15.31 -8.23
CA MET A 352 -2.62 15.50 -6.98
C MET A 352 -2.53 14.21 -6.18
N THR A 353 -2.05 14.31 -4.94
CA THR A 353 -2.06 13.20 -3.98
C THR A 353 -3.18 13.39 -2.99
N ALA A 354 -4.05 12.39 -2.85
CA ALA A 354 -5.06 12.32 -1.82
C ALA A 354 -4.86 11.05 -0.98
N THR A 355 -4.64 11.21 0.32
CA THR A 355 -4.63 10.09 1.27
C THR A 355 -6.06 9.82 1.71
N SER A 356 -6.46 8.55 1.69
CA SER A 356 -7.76 8.09 2.19
C SER A 356 -7.56 6.85 3.04
N PHE A 357 -8.35 6.75 4.11
CA PHE A 357 -8.37 5.60 5.00
C PHE A 357 -9.58 4.76 4.67
N TRP A 358 -9.39 3.45 4.72
CA TRP A 358 -10.41 2.49 4.33
C TRP A 358 -10.55 1.49 5.45
N SER A 359 -11.78 1.23 5.84
CA SER A 359 -12.10 0.08 6.66
C SER A 359 -11.91 -1.19 5.84
N ALA A 360 -11.77 -2.29 6.56
CA ALA A 360 -11.62 -3.62 5.97
C ALA A 360 -12.83 -4.05 5.12
N ASP A 361 -14.04 -3.58 5.43
CA ASP A 361 -15.26 -3.79 4.64
C ASP A 361 -15.35 -2.89 3.40
N GLY A 362 -14.30 -2.12 3.13
CA GLY A 362 -14.16 -1.34 1.90
C GLY A 362 -14.93 -0.02 1.90
N LYS A 363 -15.26 0.51 3.08
CA LYS A 363 -15.84 1.85 3.24
C LYS A 363 -14.74 2.86 3.54
N PRO A 364 -14.85 4.10 3.03
CA PRO A 364 -13.97 5.17 3.48
C PRO A 364 -14.25 5.46 4.95
N ILE A 365 -13.20 5.59 5.74
CA ILE A 365 -13.27 6.01 7.15
C ILE A 365 -12.44 7.27 7.35
N SER A 366 -12.75 8.01 8.40
CA SER A 366 -11.97 9.17 8.82
C SER A 366 -10.59 8.75 9.32
N ALA A 367 -9.66 9.70 9.38
CA ALA A 367 -8.36 9.47 10.01
C ALA A 367 -8.53 9.09 11.49
N GLN A 368 -9.49 9.70 12.19
CA GLN A 368 -9.81 9.39 13.58
C GLN A 368 -10.24 7.93 13.75
N GLU A 369 -11.25 7.49 13.00
CA GLU A 369 -11.74 6.10 13.05
C GLU A 369 -10.63 5.09 12.70
N PHE A 370 -9.76 5.42 11.74
CA PHE A 370 -8.62 4.56 11.41
C PHE A 370 -7.65 4.41 12.59
N LEU A 371 -7.43 5.49 13.34
CA LEU A 371 -6.55 5.48 14.50
C LEU A 371 -7.17 4.77 15.69
N GLU A 372 -8.48 4.94 15.88
CA GLU A 372 -9.22 4.20 16.89
C GLU A 372 -9.15 2.69 16.64
N ASN A 373 -9.21 2.27 15.38
CA ASN A 373 -9.01 0.87 15.01
C ASN A 373 -7.57 0.38 15.23
N LEU A 374 -6.57 1.27 15.09
CA LEU A 374 -5.15 0.90 15.18
C LEU A 374 -4.63 0.85 16.63
N PHE A 375 -5.11 1.77 17.47
CA PHE A 375 -4.57 2.00 18.82
C PHE A 375 -5.64 1.91 19.93
N GLY A 376 -6.90 1.69 19.59
CA GLY A 376 -8.03 1.78 20.52
C GLY A 376 -8.58 3.21 20.63
N GLU A 377 -9.61 3.42 21.45
CA GLU A 377 -10.21 4.74 21.64
C GLU A 377 -9.16 5.78 22.01
N LEU A 378 -9.01 6.82 21.18
CA LEU A 378 -8.21 7.98 21.54
C LEU A 378 -8.88 8.63 22.77
N PRO A 379 -8.21 8.75 23.92
CA PRO A 379 -8.89 9.21 25.12
C PRO A 379 -9.31 10.67 24.94
N ASN A 380 -10.50 11.01 25.44
CA ASN A 380 -11.03 12.39 25.46
C ASN A 380 -10.24 13.25 26.47
N PHE A 381 -8.99 13.58 26.14
CA PHE A 381 -8.12 14.41 26.98
C PHE A 381 -8.46 15.91 26.93
N PHE A 382 -9.18 16.32 25.89
CA PHE A 382 -9.66 17.68 25.65
C PHE A 382 -10.95 17.61 24.81
N LYS A 383 -11.80 18.62 24.91
CA LYS A 383 -13.15 18.65 24.33
C LYS A 383 -13.18 19.23 22.92
N ASP A 384 -12.30 20.20 22.66
CA ASP A 384 -12.26 20.94 21.41
C ASP A 384 -10.84 21.48 21.13
N GLU A 385 -10.67 22.07 19.94
CA GLU A 385 -9.44 22.69 19.49
C GLU A 385 -8.94 23.78 20.46
N LYS A 386 -9.85 24.54 21.06
CA LYS A 386 -9.50 25.65 21.95
C LYS A 386 -8.89 25.12 23.24
N GLU A 387 -9.48 24.09 23.84
CA GLU A 387 -8.94 23.44 25.02
C GLU A 387 -7.60 22.76 24.72
N LEU A 388 -7.45 22.08 23.58
CA LEU A 388 -6.16 21.54 23.14
C LEU A 388 -5.10 22.63 23.08
N ARG A 389 -5.43 23.77 22.47
CA ARG A 389 -4.52 24.91 22.33
C ARG A 389 -4.13 25.50 23.69
N GLU A 390 -5.09 25.71 24.59
CA GLU A 390 -4.82 26.19 25.96
C GLU A 390 -3.89 25.24 26.73
N ILE A 391 -4.11 23.93 26.64
CA ILE A 391 -3.25 22.91 27.26
C ILE A 391 -1.88 22.87 26.59
N TRP A 392 -1.83 22.92 25.26
CA TRP A 392 -0.60 22.73 24.50
C TRP A 392 0.31 23.94 24.53
N SER A 393 -0.23 25.16 24.55
CA SER A 393 0.54 26.40 24.54
C SER A 393 1.43 26.58 25.77
N ASN A 394 1.12 25.93 26.89
CA ASN A 394 1.92 25.97 28.10
C ASN A 394 2.74 24.67 28.26
N PRO A 395 4.07 24.75 28.40
CA PRO A 395 4.94 23.57 28.45
C PRO A 395 4.62 22.62 29.62
N ILE A 396 4.13 23.12 30.76
CA ILE A 396 3.79 22.30 31.93
C ILE A 396 2.54 21.45 31.68
N THR A 397 1.49 22.07 31.15
CA THR A 397 0.24 21.39 30.82
C THR A 397 0.42 20.47 29.62
N ARG A 398 1.22 20.87 28.62
CA ARG A 398 1.64 20.01 27.50
C ARG A 398 2.34 18.75 27.97
N LYS A 399 3.32 18.88 28.88
CA LYS A 399 4.03 17.72 29.47
C LYS A 399 3.07 16.78 30.18
N THR A 400 2.09 17.33 30.90
CA THR A 400 1.06 16.55 31.57
C THR A 400 0.16 15.80 30.57
N LEU A 401 -0.24 16.46 29.48
CA LEU A 401 -1.03 15.84 28.41
C LEU A 401 -0.25 14.71 27.72
N LEU A 402 1.01 14.94 27.35
CA LEU A 402 1.87 13.93 26.73
C LEU A 402 2.05 12.71 27.64
N LYS A 403 2.22 12.91 28.95
CA LYS A 403 2.28 11.81 29.91
C LYS A 403 0.98 11.02 29.99
N LYS A 404 -0.17 11.70 29.99
CA LYS A 404 -1.48 11.04 29.99
C LYS A 404 -1.74 10.24 28.70
N LEU A 405 -1.33 10.79 27.55
CA LEU A 405 -1.36 10.09 26.27
C LEU A 405 -0.50 8.81 26.33
N ASP A 406 0.72 8.91 26.84
CA ASP A 406 1.65 7.78 27.01
C ASP A 406 1.06 6.69 27.94
N GLU A 407 0.50 7.08 29.09
CA GLU A 407 -0.18 6.16 30.03
C GLU A 407 -1.42 5.47 29.41
N ALA A 408 -2.03 6.08 28.40
CA ALA A 408 -3.15 5.50 27.66
C ALA A 408 -2.74 4.70 26.42
N GLY A 409 -1.44 4.46 26.22
CA GLY A 409 -0.92 3.70 25.08
C GLY A 409 -0.64 4.54 23.83
N PHE A 410 -0.76 5.87 23.91
CA PHE A 410 -0.41 6.82 22.84
C PHE A 410 0.91 7.52 23.17
N GLY A 411 1.95 6.71 23.30
CA GLY A 411 3.29 7.18 23.59
C GLY A 411 3.94 7.92 22.43
N LYS A 412 5.22 8.25 22.62
CA LYS A 412 5.99 9.03 21.65
C LYS A 412 6.08 8.34 20.28
N ASP A 413 6.14 7.02 20.25
CA ASP A 413 6.34 6.28 19.02
C ASP A 413 5.02 6.14 18.25
N GLU A 414 3.89 5.94 18.93
CA GLU A 414 2.54 5.96 18.36
C GLU A 414 2.22 7.34 17.75
N LEU A 415 2.56 8.42 18.46
CA LEU A 415 2.38 9.80 17.96
C LEU A 415 3.25 10.11 16.73
N LYS A 416 4.46 9.53 16.64
CA LYS A 416 5.27 9.63 15.42
C LYS A 416 4.70 8.79 14.28
N THR A 417 4.16 7.61 14.58
CA THR A 417 3.45 6.79 13.59
C THR A 417 2.26 7.55 13.03
N LEU A 418 1.52 8.22 13.90
CA LEU A 418 0.42 9.12 13.52
C LEU A 418 0.90 10.27 12.61
N GLN A 419 2.03 10.92 12.93
CA GLN A 419 2.64 11.91 12.03
C GLN A 419 2.90 11.36 10.63
N LYS A 420 3.52 10.17 10.53
CA LYS A 420 3.78 9.50 9.23
C LYS A 420 2.50 9.10 8.52
N LEU A 421 1.47 8.73 9.28
CA LEU A 421 0.19 8.28 8.76
C LEU A 421 -0.49 9.38 7.94
N ILE A 422 -0.44 10.62 8.44
CA ILE A 422 -1.06 11.80 7.81
C ILE A 422 -0.06 12.65 6.99
N ASN A 423 1.19 12.20 6.84
CA ASN A 423 2.30 12.90 6.16
C ASN A 423 2.64 14.27 6.79
N ALA A 424 2.63 14.33 8.12
CA ALA A 424 2.87 15.52 8.93
C ALA A 424 4.15 15.39 9.79
N GLU A 425 5.17 14.67 9.32
CA GLU A 425 6.45 14.48 10.05
C GLU A 425 7.22 15.79 10.28
N LYS A 426 6.94 16.79 9.45
CA LYS A 426 7.49 18.15 9.60
C LYS A 426 6.61 19.07 10.43
N SER A 427 5.41 18.63 10.80
CA SER A 427 4.45 19.39 11.62
C SER A 427 4.70 19.18 13.10
N ASP A 428 4.08 20.03 13.92
CA ASP A 428 4.09 19.82 15.37
C ASP A 428 3.16 18.66 15.76
N LEU A 429 3.38 18.05 16.93
CA LEU A 429 2.41 17.09 17.47
C LEU A 429 1.07 17.74 17.79
N PHE A 430 1.04 19.05 18.07
CA PHE A 430 -0.18 19.83 18.15
C PHE A 430 -1.04 19.72 16.87
N ASP A 431 -0.44 19.99 15.71
CA ASP A 431 -1.13 19.95 14.41
C ASP A 431 -1.71 18.57 14.11
N VAL A 432 -1.00 17.56 14.59
CA VAL A 432 -1.34 16.16 14.39
C VAL A 432 -2.54 15.79 15.27
N LEU A 433 -2.51 16.18 16.56
CA LEU A 433 -3.66 16.01 17.45
C LEU A 433 -4.87 16.82 16.96
N GLU A 434 -4.67 18.04 16.48
CA GLU A 434 -5.74 18.86 15.90
C GLU A 434 -6.37 18.18 14.67
N TYR A 435 -5.55 17.59 13.78
CA TYR A 435 -6.03 16.83 12.63
C TYR A 435 -6.89 15.61 13.00
N VAL A 436 -6.54 14.92 14.09
CA VAL A 436 -7.31 13.76 14.56
C VAL A 436 -8.71 14.19 15.01
N PHE A 437 -8.84 15.33 15.68
CA PHE A 437 -10.13 15.84 16.15
C PHE A 437 -10.92 16.59 15.08
N ASN A 438 -10.23 17.22 14.13
CA ASN A 438 -10.81 17.98 13.04
C ASN A 438 -10.13 17.59 11.72
N SER A 439 -10.74 16.66 11.00
CA SER A 439 -10.19 16.14 9.74
C SER A 439 -10.07 17.18 8.62
N ASP A 440 -10.77 18.32 8.74
CA ASP A 440 -10.68 19.44 7.79
C ASP A 440 -9.45 20.32 8.06
N PHE A 441 -8.84 20.19 9.24
CA PHE A 441 -7.60 20.88 9.57
C PHE A 441 -6.48 20.41 8.66
N LYS A 442 -5.61 21.34 8.23
CA LYS A 442 -4.42 21.01 7.46
C LYS A 442 -3.19 21.28 8.33
N PRO A 443 -2.47 20.23 8.77
CA PRO A 443 -1.24 20.39 9.50
C PRO A 443 -0.28 21.32 8.77
N ILE A 444 0.21 22.35 9.46
CA ILE A 444 1.27 23.21 8.93
C ILE A 444 2.64 22.70 9.39
N THR A 445 3.71 23.10 8.71
CA THR A 445 5.06 22.71 9.16
C THR A 445 5.47 23.53 10.38
N ARG A 446 6.40 23.00 11.18
CA ARG A 446 7.02 23.74 12.30
C ARG A 446 7.67 25.06 11.84
N GLU A 447 8.27 25.04 10.65
CA GLU A 447 8.87 26.22 10.01
C GLU A 447 7.82 27.29 9.67
N GLU A 448 6.71 26.88 9.07
CA GLU A 448 5.60 27.77 8.76
C GLU A 448 4.97 28.34 10.03
N ARG A 449 4.77 27.50 11.06
CA ARG A 449 4.27 27.91 12.38
C ARG A 449 5.15 28.95 13.03
N ALA A 450 6.46 28.69 13.13
CA ALA A 450 7.43 29.62 13.69
C ALA A 450 7.44 30.96 12.92
N THR A 451 7.44 30.89 11.58
CA THR A 451 7.44 32.07 10.72
C THR A 451 6.20 32.95 10.94
N ARG A 452 5.00 32.34 11.01
CA ARG A 452 3.74 33.06 11.25
C ARG A 452 3.69 33.75 12.62
N ALA A 453 4.23 33.10 13.65
CA ALA A 453 4.19 33.63 15.02
C ALA A 453 5.29 34.66 15.31
N LYS A 454 6.36 34.69 14.51
CA LYS A 454 7.58 35.48 14.77
C LYS A 454 7.29 36.97 14.98
N ALA A 455 6.42 37.57 14.16
CA ALA A 455 6.06 38.98 14.27
C ALA A 455 5.40 39.31 15.62
N THR A 456 4.44 38.48 16.06
CA THR A 456 3.73 38.63 17.33
C THR A 456 4.66 38.40 18.51
N ILE A 457 5.50 37.35 18.45
CA ILE A 457 6.46 37.02 19.50
C ILE A 457 7.47 38.17 19.69
N PHE A 458 7.97 38.75 18.61
CA PHE A 458 9.04 39.75 18.66
C PHE A 458 8.57 41.17 19.01
N ALA A 459 7.27 41.44 18.96
CA ALA A 459 6.72 42.79 19.17
C ALA A 459 7.09 43.41 20.53
N LEU A 460 7.30 42.59 21.56
CA LEU A 460 7.55 43.02 22.95
C LEU A 460 8.97 42.67 23.44
N MET A 461 9.86 42.22 22.56
CA MET A 461 11.20 41.73 22.93
C MET A 461 12.31 42.69 22.52
N ASN A 462 13.39 42.73 23.30
CA ASN A 462 14.63 43.40 22.89
C ASN A 462 15.46 42.55 21.91
N GLU A 463 16.47 43.13 21.27
CA GLU A 463 17.26 42.44 20.24
C GLU A 463 17.99 41.18 20.74
N LYS A 464 18.46 41.15 21.99
CA LYS A 464 19.12 39.96 22.56
C LYS A 464 18.10 38.84 22.82
N GLN A 465 16.94 39.20 23.35
CA GLN A 465 15.81 38.27 23.56
C GLN A 465 15.30 37.71 22.23
N LYS A 466 15.12 38.54 21.20
CA LYS A 466 14.73 38.09 19.86
C LYS A 466 15.70 37.06 19.31
N LYS A 467 17.02 37.32 19.38
CA LYS A 467 18.05 36.37 18.93
C LYS A 467 17.98 35.05 19.69
N PHE A 468 17.76 35.10 21.01
CA PHE A 468 17.62 33.89 21.81
C PHE A 468 16.38 33.08 21.42
N ILE A 469 15.22 33.74 21.30
CA ILE A 469 14.00 33.05 20.88
C ILE A 469 14.10 32.53 19.45
N ASP A 470 14.77 33.23 18.54
CA ASP A 470 15.02 32.73 17.18
C ASP A 470 15.85 31.44 17.20
N PHE A 471 16.91 31.41 18.00
CA PHE A 471 17.71 30.21 18.22
C PHE A 471 16.88 29.04 18.78
N VAL A 472 15.97 29.31 19.72
CA VAL A 472 15.06 28.29 20.26
C VAL A 472 14.10 27.78 19.17
N LEU A 473 13.55 28.68 18.34
CA LEU A 473 12.66 28.31 17.23
C LEU A 473 13.40 27.46 16.19
N ASP A 474 14.66 27.75 15.89
CA ASP A 474 15.48 26.91 15.00
C ASP A 474 15.63 25.49 15.55
N LYS A 475 15.93 25.35 16.85
CA LYS A 475 16.01 24.03 17.49
C LYS A 475 14.66 23.30 17.49
N TYR A 476 13.58 24.03 17.67
CA TYR A 476 12.22 23.50 17.54
C TYR A 476 11.91 23.00 16.12
N ILE A 477 12.26 23.75 15.09
CA ILE A 477 12.09 23.36 13.68
C ILE A 477 12.89 22.10 13.36
N GLU A 478 14.10 21.97 13.90
CA GLU A 478 14.96 20.80 13.71
C GLU A 478 14.44 19.57 14.49
N ALA A 479 14.31 19.67 15.81
CA ALA A 479 14.17 18.53 16.71
C ALA A 479 12.75 18.35 17.30
N GLY A 480 11.90 19.36 17.22
CA GLY A 480 10.47 19.28 17.55
C GLY A 480 10.11 19.87 18.91
N VAL A 481 8.86 19.65 19.31
CA VAL A 481 8.24 20.27 20.48
C VAL A 481 8.95 19.98 21.81
N THR A 482 9.77 18.93 21.88
CA THR A 482 10.56 18.60 23.07
C THR A 482 11.64 19.62 23.39
N GLU A 483 12.09 20.41 22.41
CA GLU A 483 13.03 21.52 22.67
C GLU A 483 12.37 22.70 23.39
N LEU A 484 11.04 22.73 23.44
CA LEU A 484 10.25 23.76 24.11
C LEU A 484 9.87 23.40 25.56
N ASP A 485 10.35 22.26 26.09
CA ASP A 485 10.18 21.91 27.50
C ASP A 485 10.98 22.90 28.38
N GLN A 486 10.41 23.30 29.51
CA GLN A 486 11.07 24.20 30.47
C GLN A 486 12.41 23.62 30.96
N GLU A 487 12.54 22.30 31.07
CA GLU A 487 13.79 21.62 31.47
C GLU A 487 14.92 21.79 30.44
N LYS A 488 14.60 22.21 29.21
CA LYS A 488 15.60 22.50 28.17
C LYS A 488 16.21 23.89 28.31
N LEU A 489 15.55 24.81 29.01
CA LEU A 489 15.98 26.21 29.11
C LEU A 489 17.45 26.36 29.57
N PRO A 490 17.93 25.68 30.63
CA PRO A 490 19.33 25.77 31.04
C PRO A 490 20.31 25.30 29.94
N ILE A 491 19.97 24.22 29.24
CA ILE A 491 20.79 23.64 28.15
C ILE A 491 20.83 24.58 26.95
N LEU A 492 19.71 25.24 26.64
CA LEU A 492 19.60 26.20 25.53
C LEU A 492 20.41 27.47 25.82
N LEU A 493 20.38 27.96 27.06
CA LEU A 493 21.19 29.10 27.49
C LEU A 493 22.68 28.79 27.37
N GLU A 494 23.12 27.65 27.89
CA GLU A 494 24.52 27.21 27.82
C GLU A 494 24.99 27.03 26.37
N ARG A 495 24.14 26.45 25.50
CA ARG A 495 24.48 26.26 24.08
C ARG A 495 24.67 27.57 23.32
N MET A 496 23.90 28.61 23.63
CA MET A 496 23.98 29.89 22.92
C MET A 496 25.03 30.82 23.51
N PHE A 497 25.16 30.84 24.84
CA PHE A 497 25.96 31.83 25.58
C PHE A 497 27.19 31.24 26.27
N GLN A 498 27.57 29.98 26.00
CA GLN A 498 28.69 29.23 26.59
C GLN A 498 28.47 28.80 28.05
N SER A 499 27.73 29.57 28.84
CA SER A 499 27.31 29.22 30.19
C SER A 499 25.89 29.73 30.50
N GLN A 500 25.26 29.17 31.54
CA GLN A 500 23.94 29.63 31.99
C GLN A 500 24.01 31.04 32.60
N GLU A 501 25.09 31.34 33.32
CA GLU A 501 25.31 32.63 33.98
C GLU A 501 25.45 33.76 32.94
N ASP A 502 26.22 33.52 31.88
CA ASP A 502 26.39 34.46 30.77
C ASP A 502 25.06 34.70 30.05
N GLY A 503 24.29 33.63 29.81
CA GLY A 503 22.96 33.74 29.21
C GLY A 503 21.98 34.56 30.05
N VAL A 504 21.99 34.36 31.37
CA VAL A 504 21.16 35.16 32.30
C VAL A 504 21.56 36.63 32.26
N SER A 505 22.87 36.92 32.34
CA SER A 505 23.40 38.28 32.27
C SER A 505 23.01 38.98 30.96
N GLU A 506 23.21 38.30 29.83
CA GLU A 506 22.92 38.84 28.49
C GLU A 506 21.42 39.10 28.25
N LEU A 507 20.53 38.33 28.89
CA LEU A 507 19.09 38.43 28.73
C LEU A 507 18.39 39.32 29.78
N GLY A 508 19.15 40.03 30.61
CA GLY A 508 18.62 41.04 31.54
C GLY A 508 18.81 40.74 33.03
N GLY A 509 19.48 39.63 33.37
CA GLY A 509 19.91 39.30 34.73
C GLY A 509 18.83 38.66 35.63
N ASP A 510 17.58 38.57 35.18
CA ASP A 510 16.47 38.00 35.94
C ASP A 510 16.05 36.63 35.37
N ILE A 511 16.37 35.57 36.12
CA ILE A 511 16.05 34.18 35.78
C ILE A 511 14.54 33.95 35.66
N LEU A 512 13.73 34.58 36.52
CA LEU A 512 12.28 34.43 36.48
C LEU A 512 11.70 35.08 35.23
N ALA A 513 12.17 36.28 34.89
CA ALA A 513 11.76 36.95 33.65
C ALA A 513 12.14 36.16 32.40
N ILE A 514 13.31 35.53 32.35
CA ILE A 514 13.74 34.69 31.23
C ILE A 514 12.86 33.44 31.11
N ARG A 515 12.55 32.80 32.25
CA ARG A 515 11.65 31.65 32.29
C ARG A 515 10.25 32.02 31.82
N ASP A 516 9.71 33.13 32.30
CA ASP A 516 8.37 33.57 31.97
C ASP A 516 8.29 34.00 30.49
N MET A 517 9.31 34.67 29.95
CA MET A 517 9.47 34.92 28.52
C MET A 517 9.49 33.61 27.71
N PHE A 518 10.25 32.61 28.16
CA PHE A 518 10.34 31.29 27.51
C PHE A 518 9.00 30.53 27.51
N ILE A 519 8.16 30.74 28.52
CA ILE A 519 6.82 30.15 28.60
C ILE A 519 5.82 30.96 27.76
N GLU A 520 5.89 32.28 27.82
CA GLU A 520 4.91 33.18 27.21
C GLU A 520 4.98 33.18 25.69
N PHE A 521 6.18 33.16 25.09
CA PHE A 521 6.29 33.14 23.63
C PHE A 521 5.61 31.92 23.01
N GLN A 522 5.58 30.79 23.73
CA GLN A 522 4.94 29.57 23.26
C GLN A 522 3.43 29.74 23.13
N LYS A 523 2.79 30.62 23.93
CA LYS A 523 1.37 30.95 23.73
C LYS A 523 1.13 31.56 22.37
N HIS A 524 1.99 32.49 21.96
CA HIS A 524 1.93 33.13 20.64
C HIS A 524 2.30 32.18 19.50
N LEU A 525 3.16 31.17 19.74
CA LEU A 525 3.52 30.14 18.76
C LEU A 525 2.31 29.31 18.29
N TYR A 526 1.29 29.17 19.15
CA TYR A 526 0.07 28.45 18.83
C TYR A 526 -1.16 29.38 18.79
N ASP A 527 -1.02 30.70 18.66
CA ASP A 527 -2.19 31.58 18.57
C ASP A 527 -2.78 31.61 17.14
N ILE A 528 -4.09 31.84 17.03
CA ILE A 528 -4.83 31.87 15.74
C ILE A 528 -4.74 33.25 15.09
N LYS A 529 -4.52 34.30 15.89
CA LYS A 529 -4.46 35.68 15.39
C LYS A 529 -3.09 35.98 14.80
N VAL A 530 -3.02 35.88 13.47
CA VAL A 530 -2.03 36.60 12.67
C VAL A 530 -2.32 38.10 12.84
N ALA A 531 -1.32 38.87 13.30
CA ALA A 531 -1.38 40.32 13.30
C ALA A 531 -1.38 40.88 11.88
#